data_AF-A0AAV6R0Z9-F1
#
_entry.id   AF-A0AAV6R0Z9-F1
#
_cell.length_a   1.000
_cell.length_b   1.000
_cell.length_c   1.000
_cell.angle_alpha   90.00
_cell.angle_beta   90.00
_cell.angle_gamma   90.00
#
_symmetry.space_group_name_H-M   'P 1'
#
loop_
_entity.id
_entity.type
_entity.pdbx_description
1 polymer ?
#
loop_
_entity_poly.entity_id
_entity_poly.type
_entity_poly.pdbx_seq_one_letter_code
_entity_poly.pdbx_strand_id
1 'polypeptide(L)'
;MIYKPYPTVAERGKTHCNDPKHMQEEKQAAYSQRLRIQKHKRKQLYSSKCGQNMTSHCYSSPWSPLCLFSPHLGCRQYIEETELRGIRYKILEFNPMVLRGKVKPDSSRPDLLHPLNFVRFYLPLLDINHEKVIYLDDDVIVQGDVQDLFNIQLKPGHAAAFATDCDLPSTHEMVRSIGMQTTYMGFLDYRKQEVKDLGINPRDCSFNPGVFVADISEWKKQKITKQLERWMEENFRQNIYSSAMAGGVATPPMLIVFHGKYTTLDPLWHVRHLGWSPDARYPESILQEAHLLHWNGPFKPWNYPAVHLDLWERWFIPDPSGSFSLVRPDGDS
;
A
#
# COMPACT_ATOMS: atom_id res chain seq x y z
N MET A 1 46.28 6.89 5.21
CA MET A 1 46.90 6.29 4.02
C MET A 1 46.04 6.62 2.82
N ILE A 2 46.67 7.28 1.86
CA ILE A 2 46.13 7.79 0.60
C ILE A 2 45.97 6.61 -0.36
N TYR A 3 44.89 6.55 -1.15
CA TYR A 3 44.98 6.06 -2.52
C TYR A 3 43.93 6.72 -3.44
N LYS A 4 44.45 7.49 -4.41
CA LYS A 4 43.99 7.61 -5.80
C LYS A 4 45.22 7.28 -6.67
N PRO A 5 45.05 6.68 -7.86
CA PRO A 5 45.14 7.49 -9.09
C PRO A 5 44.17 7.07 -10.22
N TYR A 6 44.17 7.92 -11.25
CA TYR A 6 43.32 8.11 -12.46
C TYR A 6 43.66 7.13 -13.66
N PRO A 7 43.42 7.45 -14.96
CA PRO A 7 42.18 7.53 -15.79
C PRO A 7 42.30 6.72 -17.14
N THR A 8 41.22 6.57 -17.97
CA THR A 8 41.20 6.75 -19.47
C THR A 8 39.91 6.27 -20.21
N VAL A 9 39.26 7.20 -20.91
CA VAL A 9 38.85 7.30 -22.36
C VAL A 9 38.30 6.10 -23.20
N ALA A 10 37.14 6.37 -23.87
CA ALA A 10 36.57 5.89 -25.17
C ALA A 10 36.30 4.37 -25.40
N GLU A 11 35.37 3.87 -26.23
CA GLU A 11 34.56 4.35 -27.36
C GLU A 11 33.39 3.36 -27.64
N ARG A 12 32.61 3.62 -28.70
CA ARG A 12 31.33 3.02 -29.13
C ARG A 12 31.33 1.49 -29.36
N GLY A 13 30.16 0.87 -29.16
CA GLY A 13 29.62 -0.10 -30.13
C GLY A 13 28.94 -1.36 -29.59
N LYS A 14 27.66 -1.49 -29.99
CA LYS A 14 26.87 -2.72 -30.24
C LYS A 14 26.19 -3.41 -29.04
N THR A 15 24.88 -3.56 -29.27
CA THR A 15 23.85 -4.31 -28.56
C THR A 15 24.22 -5.76 -28.25
N HIS A 16 24.00 -6.16 -26.99
CA HIS A 16 23.49 -7.49 -26.66
C HIS A 16 22.53 -7.39 -25.47
N CYS A 17 21.27 -7.76 -25.70
CA CYS A 17 20.31 -8.03 -24.64
C CYS A 17 20.80 -9.22 -23.82
N ASN A 18 21.14 -8.97 -22.55
CA ASN A 18 21.05 -9.88 -21.41
C ASN A 18 21.77 -9.24 -20.22
N ASP A 19 21.12 -8.31 -19.51
CA ASP A 19 21.62 -7.82 -18.22
C ASP A 19 20.45 -7.69 -17.21
N PRO A 20 20.44 -8.47 -16.11
CA PRO A 20 19.45 -8.36 -15.02
C PRO A 20 19.37 -6.98 -14.35
N LYS A 21 20.32 -6.08 -14.62
CA LYS A 21 20.36 -4.73 -14.04
C LYS A 21 19.25 -3.80 -14.52
N HIS A 22 18.75 -3.95 -15.75
CA HIS A 22 17.72 -3.05 -16.29
C HIS A 22 16.34 -3.24 -15.63
N MET A 23 16.03 -4.47 -15.21
CA MET A 23 14.76 -4.81 -14.54
C MET A 23 14.71 -4.30 -13.08
N GLN A 24 15.87 -4.02 -12.48
CA GLN A 24 15.97 -3.54 -11.11
C GLN A 24 15.82 -2.01 -11.06
N GLU A 25 16.34 -1.30 -12.06
CA GLU A 25 16.16 0.15 -12.24
C GLU A 25 14.71 0.54 -12.55
N GLU A 26 13.99 -0.22 -13.39
CA GLU A 26 12.56 0.01 -13.65
C GLU A 26 11.68 -0.19 -12.41
N LYS A 27 11.98 -1.20 -11.57
CA LYS A 27 11.29 -1.43 -10.29
C LYS A 27 11.56 -0.32 -9.27
N GLN A 28 12.77 0.25 -9.29
CA GLN A 28 13.15 1.38 -8.43
C GLN A 28 12.51 2.70 -8.89
N ALA A 29 12.36 2.91 -10.20
CA ALA A 29 11.59 4.01 -10.77
C ALA A 29 10.10 3.91 -10.40
N ALA A 30 9.49 2.71 -10.50
CA ALA A 30 8.12 2.45 -10.06
C ALA A 30 7.91 2.69 -8.55
N TYR A 31 8.95 2.50 -7.75
CA TYR A 31 8.93 2.75 -6.31
C TYR A 31 9.11 4.24 -5.96
N SER A 32 9.95 4.98 -6.70
CA SER A 32 10.02 6.44 -6.65
C SER A 32 8.71 7.09 -7.12
N GLN A 33 8.01 6.48 -8.09
CA GLN A 33 6.68 6.89 -8.57
C GLN A 33 5.61 6.76 -7.49
N ARG A 34 5.61 5.67 -6.69
CA ARG A 34 4.70 5.47 -5.55
C ARG A 34 4.74 6.59 -4.51
N LEU A 35 5.94 7.12 -4.23
CA LEU A 35 6.11 8.24 -3.31
C LEU A 35 5.64 9.59 -3.87
N ARG A 36 5.61 9.74 -5.20
CA ARG A 36 5.28 10.98 -5.92
C ARG A 36 3.79 11.19 -6.15
N ILE A 37 2.99 10.11 -6.15
CA ILE A 37 1.53 10.20 -6.34
C ILE A 37 0.85 10.54 -5.00
N GLN A 38 1.09 11.74 -4.45
CA GLN A 38 0.47 12.21 -3.20
C GLN A 38 -0.71 13.17 -3.42
N LYS A 39 -1.45 13.03 -4.53
CA LYS A 39 -2.62 13.89 -4.82
C LYS A 39 -3.74 13.78 -3.77
N HIS A 40 -3.73 12.76 -2.92
CA HIS A 40 -4.85 12.44 -2.04
C HIS A 40 -5.18 13.47 -0.95
N LYS A 41 -4.26 14.35 -0.59
CA LYS A 41 -4.35 15.09 0.68
C LYS A 41 -5.08 16.45 0.56
N ARG A 42 -5.25 17.00 -0.65
CA ARG A 42 -5.83 18.35 -0.81
C ARG A 42 -7.36 18.38 -0.82
N LYS A 43 -8.05 17.41 -1.45
CA LYS A 43 -9.52 17.39 -1.40
C LYS A 43 -10.07 16.92 -0.05
N GLN A 44 -9.29 16.18 0.75
CA GLN A 44 -9.66 15.83 2.13
C GLN A 44 -9.77 17.07 3.05
N LEU A 45 -8.87 18.04 2.87
CA LEU A 45 -8.92 19.33 3.58
C LEU A 45 -10.06 20.25 3.13
N TYR A 46 -10.62 20.05 1.92
CA TYR A 46 -11.72 20.87 1.38
C TYR A 46 -13.10 20.18 1.43
N SER A 47 -13.14 18.85 1.48
CA SER A 47 -14.37 18.07 1.64
C SER A 47 -14.91 18.13 3.06
N SER A 48 -14.04 18.19 4.07
CA SER A 48 -14.46 18.36 5.46
C SER A 48 -15.13 19.72 5.62
N LYS A 49 -16.47 19.72 5.70
CA LYS A 49 -17.31 20.92 5.87
C LYS A 49 -17.11 21.65 7.21
N CYS A 50 -16.07 21.35 8.00
CA CYS A 50 -15.85 22.03 9.27
C CYS A 50 -14.41 21.93 9.79
N GLY A 51 -13.72 23.07 9.92
CA GLY A 51 -12.83 23.51 11.03
C GLY A 51 -11.78 22.59 11.68
N GLN A 52 -11.62 21.32 11.30
CA GLN A 52 -10.67 20.41 11.93
C GLN A 52 -9.36 20.33 11.16
N ASN A 53 -8.28 20.55 11.88
CA ASN A 53 -6.92 20.55 11.38
C ASN A 53 -6.45 19.11 11.04
N MET A 54 -6.73 18.61 9.83
CA MET A 54 -6.15 17.35 9.32
C MET A 54 -4.65 17.50 8.96
N THR A 55 -3.79 16.62 9.49
CA THR A 55 -2.35 16.57 9.20
C THR A 55 -2.01 15.28 8.48
N SER A 56 -1.36 15.41 7.34
CA SER A 56 -1.06 14.26 6.50
C SER A 56 0.36 13.75 6.70
N HIS A 57 0.53 12.46 6.98
CA HIS A 57 1.87 11.86 7.16
C HIS A 57 2.29 11.10 5.90
N CYS A 58 3.55 11.25 5.49
CA CYS A 58 4.16 10.56 4.35
C CYS A 58 5.38 9.78 4.84
N TYR A 59 5.67 8.61 4.29
CA TYR A 59 6.76 7.76 4.76
C TYR A 59 7.82 7.58 3.69
N SER A 60 9.10 7.57 4.07
CA SER A 60 10.23 7.29 3.16
C SER A 60 11.20 6.29 3.81
N SER A 61 11.98 5.58 2.98
CA SER A 61 13.01 4.63 3.40
C SER A 61 14.33 4.95 2.67
N PRO A 62 15.50 4.92 3.35
CA PRO A 62 16.79 5.27 2.75
C PRO A 62 17.44 4.14 1.91
N TRP A 63 16.88 2.92 1.89
CA TRP A 63 17.49 1.81 1.16
C TRP A 63 17.14 1.83 -0.33
N SER A 64 18.09 2.32 -1.13
CA SER A 64 18.26 2.05 -2.57
C SER A 64 19.75 2.22 -2.89
N PRO A 65 20.50 1.18 -3.31
CA PRO A 65 21.96 1.25 -3.44
C PRO A 65 22.50 2.24 -4.49
N LEU A 66 21.64 2.94 -5.23
CA LEU A 66 22.01 3.86 -6.32
C LEU A 66 21.29 5.22 -6.28
N CYS A 67 20.61 5.59 -5.20
CA CYS A 67 19.95 6.91 -5.12
C CYS A 67 20.93 7.99 -4.61
N LEU A 68 21.61 8.67 -5.54
CA LEU A 68 22.24 9.99 -5.30
C LEU A 68 21.23 11.15 -5.20
N PHE A 69 19.92 10.87 -5.32
CA PHE A 69 18.85 11.82 -5.05
C PHE A 69 18.09 11.40 -3.78
N SER A 70 18.05 12.30 -2.81
CA SER A 70 17.29 12.11 -1.58
C SER A 70 15.79 11.98 -1.92
N PRO A 71 15.12 10.84 -1.64
CA PRO A 71 13.68 10.67 -1.92
C PRO A 71 12.81 11.72 -1.21
N HIS A 72 13.34 12.40 -0.20
CA HIS A 72 12.70 13.53 0.49
C HIS A 72 12.54 14.77 -0.39
N LEU A 73 13.46 15.02 -1.33
CA LEU A 73 13.40 16.21 -2.19
C LEU A 73 12.25 16.12 -3.18
N GLY A 74 12.03 14.94 -3.80
CA GLY A 74 10.99 14.75 -4.81
C GLY A 74 9.58 14.95 -4.25
N CYS A 75 9.26 14.39 -3.08
CA CYS A 75 7.93 14.56 -2.47
C CYS A 75 7.66 16.00 -2.02
N ARG A 76 8.67 16.67 -1.42
CA ARG A 76 8.52 18.07 -0.99
C ARG A 76 8.33 18.98 -2.19
N GLN A 77 9.18 18.84 -3.19
CA GLN A 77 9.08 19.57 -4.44
C GLN A 77 7.70 19.39 -5.08
N TYR A 78 7.23 18.15 -5.18
CA TYR A 78 5.91 17.86 -5.72
C TYR A 78 4.78 18.54 -4.92
N ILE A 79 4.85 18.54 -3.59
CA ILE A 79 3.83 19.21 -2.76
C ILE A 79 3.91 20.73 -2.94
N GLU A 80 5.10 21.31 -2.89
CA GLU A 80 5.34 22.76 -2.88
C GLU A 80 5.12 23.42 -4.25
N GLU A 81 5.42 22.72 -5.35
CA GLU A 81 5.37 23.27 -6.72
C GLU A 81 4.06 22.97 -7.45
N THR A 82 3.21 22.12 -6.89
CA THR A 82 1.92 21.79 -7.51
C THR A 82 0.77 22.46 -6.79
N GLU A 83 -0.43 22.13 -7.21
CA GLU A 83 -1.65 22.55 -6.55
C GLU A 83 -1.72 22.10 -5.07
N LEU A 84 -0.88 21.16 -4.62
CA LEU A 84 -0.83 20.65 -3.24
C LEU A 84 -0.21 21.59 -2.20
N ARG A 85 0.39 22.72 -2.57
CA ARG A 85 1.20 23.61 -1.70
C ARG A 85 0.54 24.12 -0.40
N GLY A 86 -0.78 23.94 -0.26
CA GLY A 86 -1.55 24.32 0.93
C GLY A 86 -1.84 23.18 1.92
N ILE A 87 -1.43 21.94 1.64
CA ILE A 87 -1.66 20.83 2.56
C ILE A 87 -0.69 20.89 3.74
N ARG A 88 -1.17 20.55 4.94
CA ARG A 88 -0.28 20.34 6.08
C ARG A 88 0.22 18.90 6.04
N TYR A 89 1.54 18.74 5.99
CA TYR A 89 2.16 17.43 5.90
C TYR A 89 3.39 17.29 6.77
N LYS A 90 3.72 16.04 7.09
CA LYS A 90 4.97 15.65 7.74
C LYS A 90 5.53 14.42 7.03
N ILE A 91 6.79 14.49 6.60
CA ILE A 91 7.50 13.34 6.04
C ILE A 91 8.25 12.67 7.19
N LEU A 92 7.95 11.40 7.42
CA LEU A 92 8.53 10.56 8.45
C LEU A 92 9.45 9.53 7.80
N GLU A 93 10.66 9.41 8.32
CA GLU A 93 11.59 8.37 7.88
C GLU A 93 11.31 7.06 8.64
N PHE A 94 11.21 5.96 7.90
CA PHE A 94 11.03 4.64 8.47
C PHE A 94 12.37 3.91 8.49
N ASN A 95 12.86 3.56 9.69
CA ASN A 95 14.10 2.79 9.85
C ASN A 95 13.86 1.32 9.50
N PRO A 96 14.38 0.80 8.38
CA PRO A 96 14.11 -0.57 7.95
C PRO A 96 14.86 -1.63 8.78
N MET A 97 15.81 -1.22 9.63
CA MET A 97 16.52 -2.15 10.52
C MET A 97 15.59 -2.87 11.49
N VAL A 98 14.41 -2.31 11.77
CA VAL A 98 13.38 -2.97 12.60
C VAL A 98 12.87 -4.27 11.99
N LEU A 99 13.06 -4.48 10.68
CA LEU A 99 12.64 -5.68 9.93
C LEU A 99 13.71 -6.78 9.89
N ARG A 100 14.93 -6.50 10.38
CA ARG A 100 16.03 -7.47 10.35
C ARG A 100 15.66 -8.73 11.14
N GLY A 101 15.74 -9.89 10.49
CA GLY A 101 15.36 -11.18 11.08
C GLY A 101 13.85 -11.44 11.15
N LYS A 102 13.02 -10.55 10.60
CA LYS A 102 11.54 -10.68 10.57
C LYS A 102 10.99 -10.87 9.15
N VAL A 103 11.77 -10.55 8.13
CA VAL A 103 11.38 -10.66 6.72
C VAL A 103 12.47 -11.45 5.99
N LYS A 104 12.08 -12.53 5.30
CA LYS A 104 13.02 -13.30 4.48
C LYS A 104 13.40 -12.49 3.25
N PRO A 105 14.69 -12.33 2.93
CA PRO A 105 15.13 -11.57 1.76
C PRO A 105 14.83 -12.31 0.43
N ASP A 106 14.63 -13.62 0.47
CA ASP A 106 14.29 -14.43 -0.69
C ASP A 106 12.76 -14.60 -0.79
N SER A 107 12.16 -13.90 -1.75
CA SER A 107 10.75 -14.04 -2.11
C SER A 107 10.63 -13.97 -3.63
N SER A 108 9.75 -14.79 -4.20
CA SER A 108 9.34 -14.70 -5.61
C SER A 108 8.72 -13.34 -5.99
N ARG A 109 8.41 -12.48 -4.99
CA ARG A 109 7.79 -11.16 -5.15
C ARG A 109 8.57 -10.09 -4.36
N PRO A 110 9.77 -9.68 -4.82
CA PRO A 110 10.65 -8.77 -4.06
C PRO A 110 10.01 -7.41 -3.74
N ASP A 111 9.10 -6.90 -4.59
CA ASP A 111 8.40 -5.63 -4.36
C ASP A 111 7.51 -5.66 -3.11
N LEU A 112 7.06 -6.85 -2.69
CA LEU A 112 6.24 -7.03 -1.48
C LEU A 112 7.09 -7.03 -0.20
N LEU A 113 8.42 -7.14 -0.32
CA LEU A 113 9.36 -7.05 0.79
C LEU A 113 9.82 -5.62 1.08
N HIS A 114 9.35 -4.64 0.30
CA HIS A 114 9.75 -3.25 0.49
C HIS A 114 9.43 -2.79 1.93
N PRO A 115 10.38 -2.19 2.68
CA PRO A 115 10.17 -1.80 4.07
C PRO A 115 8.92 -0.96 4.35
N LEU A 116 8.54 -0.07 3.42
CA LEU A 116 7.34 0.75 3.56
C LEU A 116 6.03 -0.05 3.64
N ASN A 117 5.99 -1.29 3.13
CA ASN A 117 4.81 -2.14 3.28
C ASN A 117 4.52 -2.47 4.76
N PHE A 118 5.55 -2.43 5.61
CA PHE A 118 5.45 -2.75 7.03
C PHE A 118 5.23 -1.53 7.93
N VAL A 119 5.28 -0.30 7.39
CA VAL A 119 5.03 0.93 8.18
C VAL A 119 3.69 0.87 8.90
N ARG A 120 2.68 0.26 8.27
CA ARG A 120 1.34 0.07 8.84
C ARG A 120 1.34 -0.67 10.18
N PHE A 121 2.39 -1.43 10.50
CA PHE A 121 2.51 -2.14 11.79
C PHE A 121 3.04 -1.24 12.92
N TYR A 122 3.76 -0.19 12.53
CA TYR A 122 4.52 0.68 13.40
C TYR A 122 3.84 2.03 13.63
N LEU A 123 2.61 2.24 13.15
CA LEU A 123 1.84 3.48 13.33
C LEU A 123 1.95 4.09 14.74
N PRO A 124 1.84 3.33 15.85
CA PRO A 124 1.93 3.93 17.18
C PRO A 124 3.34 4.31 17.64
N LEU A 125 4.39 3.84 16.95
CA LEU A 125 5.79 4.16 17.20
C LEU A 125 6.31 5.28 16.30
N LEU A 126 5.54 5.63 15.27
CA LEU A 126 5.80 6.80 14.46
C LEU A 126 5.47 8.04 15.30
N ASP A 127 6.15 9.16 15.03
CA ASP A 127 5.98 10.44 15.73
C ASP A 127 4.65 11.10 15.33
N ILE A 128 3.57 10.41 15.70
CA ILE A 128 2.15 10.68 15.46
C ILE A 128 1.53 10.92 16.83
N ASN A 129 1.09 12.16 17.09
CA ASN A 129 0.44 12.55 18.33
C ASN A 129 -1.09 12.58 18.18
N HIS A 130 -1.65 11.55 17.54
CA HIS A 130 -3.09 11.43 17.29
C HIS A 130 -3.61 10.13 17.90
N GLU A 131 -4.77 10.20 18.56
CA GLU A 131 -5.44 9.04 19.16
C GLU A 131 -6.07 8.13 18.10
N LYS A 132 -6.48 8.69 16.97
CA LYS A 132 -7.05 7.96 15.84
C LYS A 132 -6.38 8.39 14.54
N VAL A 133 -6.16 7.45 13.63
CA VAL A 133 -5.61 7.71 12.30
C VAL A 133 -6.37 6.93 11.23
N ILE A 134 -6.27 7.41 9.99
CA ILE A 134 -6.65 6.67 8.79
C ILE A 134 -5.38 6.31 8.05
N TYR A 135 -5.23 5.04 7.73
CA TYR A 135 -4.17 4.53 6.85
C TYR A 135 -4.76 4.30 5.45
N LEU A 136 -4.03 4.75 4.43
CA LEU A 136 -4.36 4.60 3.01
C LEU A 136 -3.08 4.19 2.26
N ASP A 137 -3.17 3.15 1.43
CA ASP A 137 -2.13 2.82 0.44
C ASP A 137 -2.08 3.90 -0.67
N ASP A 138 -1.01 3.92 -1.47
CA ASP A 138 -0.70 4.98 -2.44
C ASP A 138 -1.47 4.88 -3.77
N ASP A 139 -2.19 3.78 -3.96
CA ASP A 139 -2.92 3.37 -5.16
C ASP A 139 -4.43 3.46 -4.99
N VAL A 140 -4.88 4.45 -4.22
CA VAL A 140 -6.30 4.71 -3.93
C VAL A 140 -6.81 6.03 -4.50
N ILE A 141 -8.12 6.07 -4.78
CA ILE A 141 -8.88 7.29 -4.99
C ILE A 141 -10.01 7.38 -3.97
N VAL A 142 -10.04 8.44 -3.19
CA VAL A 142 -11.09 8.79 -2.24
C VAL A 142 -12.03 9.79 -2.91
N GLN A 143 -13.29 9.41 -2.98
CA GLN A 143 -14.39 10.21 -3.53
C GLN A 143 -15.31 10.73 -2.43
N GLY A 144 -15.42 10.01 -1.31
CA GLY A 144 -16.21 10.40 -0.13
C GLY A 144 -15.48 11.35 0.83
N ASP A 145 -16.20 11.89 1.82
CA ASP A 145 -15.61 12.75 2.84
C ASP A 145 -14.84 11.92 3.87
N VAL A 146 -13.51 12.08 3.91
CA VAL A 146 -12.64 11.35 4.85
C VAL A 146 -12.98 11.61 6.31
N GLN A 147 -13.65 12.72 6.62
CA GLN A 147 -14.15 12.97 7.96
C GLN A 147 -15.21 11.92 8.38
N ASP A 148 -16.04 11.47 7.45
CA ASP A 148 -17.03 10.41 7.73
C ASP A 148 -16.32 9.09 8.07
N LEU A 149 -15.29 8.72 7.30
CA LEU A 149 -14.43 7.57 7.60
C LEU A 149 -13.75 7.70 8.98
N PHE A 150 -13.23 8.89 9.32
CA PHE A 150 -12.58 9.16 10.59
C PHE A 150 -13.54 9.04 11.79
N ASN A 151 -14.77 9.49 11.59
CA ASN A 151 -15.81 9.55 12.63
C ASN A 151 -16.46 8.18 12.91
N ILE A 152 -16.15 7.14 12.14
CA ILE A 152 -16.60 5.78 12.42
C ILE A 152 -16.19 5.39 13.84
N GLN A 153 -17.20 4.96 14.60
CA GLN A 153 -17.05 4.51 15.96
C GLN A 153 -16.58 3.06 15.97
N LEU A 154 -15.42 2.81 16.56
CA LEU A 154 -14.92 1.45 16.74
C LEU A 154 -15.70 0.78 17.85
N LYS A 155 -16.03 -0.51 17.68
CA LYS A 155 -16.63 -1.30 18.75
C LYS A 155 -15.68 -1.37 19.97
N PRO A 156 -16.21 -1.46 21.19
CA PRO A 156 -15.38 -1.55 22.40
C PRO A 156 -14.31 -2.64 22.30
N GLY A 157 -13.06 -2.29 22.58
CA GLY A 157 -11.92 -3.22 22.51
C GLY A 157 -11.40 -3.50 21.10
N HIS A 158 -11.95 -2.89 20.05
CA HIS A 158 -11.39 -2.98 18.70
C HIS A 158 -10.43 -1.82 18.45
N ALA A 159 -9.18 -2.14 18.09
CA ALA A 159 -8.18 -1.11 17.79
C ALA A 159 -8.20 -0.64 16.33
N ALA A 160 -8.97 -1.30 15.46
CA ALA A 160 -9.06 -0.92 14.04
C ALA A 160 -10.39 -1.28 13.39
N ALA A 161 -10.65 -0.66 12.24
CA ALA A 161 -11.75 -0.99 11.35
C ALA A 161 -11.26 -1.28 9.93
N PHE A 162 -11.78 -2.35 9.32
CA PHE A 162 -11.45 -2.81 7.97
C PHE A 162 -12.72 -3.18 7.20
N ALA A 163 -12.70 -3.03 5.87
CA ALA A 163 -13.73 -3.61 5.00
C ALA A 163 -13.41 -5.08 4.71
N THR A 164 -14.40 -5.97 4.69
CA THR A 164 -14.18 -7.42 4.46
C THR A 164 -14.15 -7.78 2.97
N ASP A 165 -13.40 -8.81 2.58
CA ASP A 165 -13.31 -9.27 1.19
C ASP A 165 -14.55 -10.05 0.72
N CYS A 166 -15.47 -10.40 1.62
CA CYS A 166 -16.69 -11.13 1.27
C CYS A 166 -17.85 -10.22 0.87
N ASP A 167 -17.83 -8.97 1.32
CA ASP A 167 -18.90 -7.99 1.07
C ASP A 167 -18.74 -7.26 -0.29
N LEU A 168 -17.94 -7.83 -1.19
CA LEU A 168 -17.79 -7.31 -2.55
C LEU A 168 -19.12 -7.43 -3.32
N PRO A 169 -19.48 -6.42 -4.15
CA PRO A 169 -20.70 -6.44 -4.96
C PRO A 169 -20.87 -7.75 -5.75
N SER A 170 -22.11 -8.23 -5.89
CA SER A 170 -22.44 -9.51 -6.53
C SER A 170 -21.92 -9.68 -7.97
N THR A 171 -21.63 -8.58 -8.68
CA THR A 171 -20.96 -8.60 -10.00
C THR A 171 -19.55 -9.19 -9.98
N HIS A 172 -18.99 -9.42 -8.78
CA HIS A 172 -17.74 -10.15 -8.54
C HIS A 172 -17.90 -11.67 -8.50
N GLU A 173 -18.97 -12.27 -9.04
CA GLU A 173 -19.06 -13.73 -9.14
C GLU A 173 -17.93 -14.32 -10.02
N MET A 174 -17.53 -13.61 -11.10
CA MET A 174 -16.31 -13.93 -11.86
C MET A 174 -15.02 -13.72 -11.07
N VAL A 175 -15.01 -12.76 -10.14
CA VAL A 175 -13.85 -12.43 -9.33
C VAL A 175 -13.66 -13.42 -8.17
N ARG A 176 -14.73 -13.94 -7.59
CA ARG A 176 -14.68 -15.08 -6.65
C ARG A 176 -14.17 -16.35 -7.33
N SER A 177 -14.24 -16.43 -8.66
CA SER A 177 -14.02 -17.64 -9.45
C SER A 177 -12.61 -17.79 -10.03
N ILE A 178 -11.74 -16.77 -9.97
CA ILE A 178 -10.37 -16.85 -10.49
C ILE A 178 -9.34 -16.33 -9.48
N GLY A 179 -8.77 -17.23 -8.68
CA GLY A 179 -7.50 -17.03 -7.98
C GLY A 179 -7.44 -15.89 -6.96
N MET A 180 -8.55 -15.19 -6.68
CA MET A 180 -8.61 -14.15 -5.66
C MET A 180 -8.78 -14.76 -4.28
N GLN A 181 -7.88 -14.39 -3.38
CA GLN A 181 -7.91 -14.81 -1.99
C GLN A 181 -8.78 -13.85 -1.20
N THR A 182 -10.05 -14.19 -1.06
CA THR A 182 -11.01 -13.46 -0.22
C THR A 182 -11.20 -14.11 1.15
N THR A 183 -10.48 -15.20 1.40
CA THR A 183 -10.56 -15.99 2.64
C THR A 183 -9.18 -16.32 3.18
N TYR A 184 -9.12 -16.68 4.47
CA TYR A 184 -7.87 -17.01 5.15
C TYR A 184 -7.10 -18.17 4.51
N MET A 185 -7.79 -19.10 3.84
CA MET A 185 -7.17 -20.19 3.05
C MET A 185 -6.12 -19.67 2.06
N GLY A 186 -6.34 -18.48 1.51
CA GLY A 186 -5.40 -17.89 0.57
C GLY A 186 -4.08 -17.48 1.21
N PHE A 187 -4.12 -16.97 2.44
CA PHE A 187 -3.01 -16.26 3.07
C PHE A 187 -2.17 -17.14 4.01
N LEU A 188 -2.77 -18.18 4.60
CA LEU A 188 -2.14 -19.03 5.60
C LEU A 188 -1.93 -20.45 5.08
N ASP A 189 -0.81 -21.07 5.44
CA ASP A 189 -0.53 -22.46 5.09
C ASP A 189 -1.15 -23.41 6.13
N TYR A 190 -2.40 -23.82 5.89
CA TYR A 190 -3.14 -24.74 6.75
C TYR A 190 -2.56 -26.15 6.89
N ARG A 191 -1.46 -26.46 6.18
CA ARG A 191 -0.70 -27.70 6.40
C ARG A 191 0.17 -27.61 7.65
N LYS A 192 0.53 -26.39 8.07
CA LYS A 192 1.40 -26.09 9.22
C LYS A 192 0.62 -26.18 10.54
N GLN A 193 1.25 -26.75 11.57
CA GLN A 193 0.59 -26.92 12.86
C GLN A 193 0.35 -25.57 13.55
N GLU A 194 1.28 -24.63 13.41
CA GLU A 194 1.21 -23.28 13.93
C GLU A 194 -0.01 -22.51 13.41
N VAL A 195 -0.42 -22.79 12.17
CA VAL A 195 -1.63 -22.21 11.56
C VAL A 195 -2.89 -22.90 12.07
N LYS A 196 -2.86 -24.23 12.26
CA LYS A 196 -4.01 -24.97 12.82
C LYS A 196 -4.30 -24.56 14.26
N ASP A 197 -3.26 -24.33 15.05
CA ASP A 197 -3.37 -23.93 16.46
C ASP A 197 -4.01 -22.54 16.65
N LEU A 198 -4.07 -21.71 15.60
CA LEU A 198 -4.82 -20.45 15.60
C LEU A 198 -6.33 -20.64 15.73
N GLY A 199 -6.87 -21.80 15.33
CA GLY A 199 -8.31 -22.06 15.29
C GLY A 199 -9.08 -21.19 14.29
N ILE A 200 -8.40 -20.51 13.37
CA ILE A 200 -9.04 -19.67 12.34
C ILE A 200 -9.59 -20.55 11.22
N ASN A 201 -10.88 -20.43 10.91
CA ASN A 201 -11.48 -21.22 9.85
C ASN A 201 -10.94 -20.75 8.47
N PRO A 202 -10.43 -21.66 7.60
CA PRO A 202 -9.92 -21.29 6.27
C PRO A 202 -10.96 -20.59 5.39
N ARG A 203 -12.25 -20.76 5.67
CA ARG A 203 -13.36 -20.13 4.95
C ARG A 203 -13.76 -18.76 5.48
N ASP A 204 -13.19 -18.32 6.61
CA ASP A 204 -13.46 -16.98 7.12
C ASP A 204 -13.03 -15.93 6.10
N CYS A 205 -13.79 -14.84 6.04
CA CYS A 205 -13.51 -13.72 5.15
C CYS A 205 -12.27 -12.95 5.59
N SER A 206 -11.33 -12.74 4.68
CA SER A 206 -10.17 -11.87 4.93
C SER A 206 -10.54 -10.39 4.78
N PHE A 207 -9.55 -9.53 4.97
CA PHE A 207 -9.62 -8.12 4.64
C PHE A 207 -8.29 -7.65 4.05
N ASN A 208 -8.34 -6.59 3.25
CA ASN A 208 -7.14 -5.92 2.76
C ASN A 208 -6.69 -4.82 3.75
N PRO A 209 -5.44 -4.82 4.26
CA PRO A 209 -4.96 -3.82 5.22
C PRO A 209 -4.45 -2.53 4.56
N GLY A 210 -4.86 -2.24 3.32
CA GLY A 210 -4.48 -1.04 2.57
C GLY A 210 -5.34 0.18 2.85
N VAL A 211 -6.51 0.00 3.45
CA VAL A 211 -7.37 1.08 3.95
C VAL A 211 -7.92 0.66 5.29
N PHE A 212 -7.66 1.43 6.33
CA PHE A 212 -8.25 1.19 7.65
C PHE A 212 -8.22 2.42 8.56
N VAL A 213 -9.13 2.42 9.52
CA VAL A 213 -9.12 3.35 10.66
C VAL A 213 -8.47 2.65 11.82
N ALA A 214 -7.57 3.31 12.55
CA ALA A 214 -6.93 2.76 13.73
C ALA A 214 -7.06 3.71 14.93
N ASP A 215 -7.45 3.15 16.06
CA ASP A 215 -7.31 3.77 17.38
C ASP A 215 -5.91 3.42 17.92
N ILE A 216 -5.06 4.44 17.92
CA ILE A 216 -3.65 4.35 18.33
C ILE A 216 -3.53 4.05 19.82
N SER A 217 -4.46 4.57 20.64
CA SER A 217 -4.45 4.36 22.08
C SER A 217 -4.78 2.91 22.42
N GLU A 218 -5.84 2.35 21.82
CA GLU A 218 -6.21 0.95 22.01
C GLU A 218 -5.15 0.01 21.38
N TRP A 219 -4.57 0.38 20.24
CA TRP A 219 -3.48 -0.37 19.61
C TRP A 219 -2.25 -0.47 20.52
N LYS A 220 -1.86 0.63 21.18
CA LYS A 220 -0.76 0.66 22.17
C LYS A 220 -1.10 -0.19 23.38
N LYS A 221 -2.30 -0.02 23.94
CA LYS A 221 -2.79 -0.76 25.12
C LYS A 221 -2.76 -2.26 24.91
N GLN A 222 -3.19 -2.73 23.73
CA GLN A 222 -3.19 -4.14 23.36
C GLN A 222 -1.83 -4.65 22.86
N LYS A 223 -0.81 -3.78 22.74
CA LYS A 223 0.54 -4.11 22.25
C LYS A 223 0.50 -4.76 20.85
N ILE A 224 -0.41 -4.32 19.97
CA ILE A 224 -0.66 -4.95 18.66
C ILE A 224 0.61 -5.00 17.80
N THR A 225 1.43 -3.94 17.80
CA THR A 225 2.72 -3.94 17.06
C THR A 225 3.61 -5.12 17.46
N LYS A 226 3.70 -5.46 18.75
CA LYS A 226 4.49 -6.62 19.21
C LYS A 226 3.89 -7.95 18.76
N GLN A 227 2.56 -8.03 18.68
CA GLN A 227 1.88 -9.22 18.17
C GLN A 227 2.14 -9.40 16.67
N LEU A 228 2.10 -8.31 15.89
CA LEU A 228 2.43 -8.32 14.46
C LEU A 228 3.89 -8.77 14.23
N GLU A 229 4.84 -8.21 14.98
CA GLU A 229 6.25 -8.60 14.90
C GLU A 229 6.47 -10.08 15.23
N ARG A 230 5.79 -10.61 16.26
CA ARG A 230 5.84 -12.04 16.60
C ARG A 230 5.45 -12.91 15.40
N TRP A 231 4.39 -12.55 14.69
CA TRP A 231 3.94 -13.32 13.51
C TRP A 231 4.88 -13.18 12.32
N MET A 232 5.52 -12.02 12.14
CA MET A 232 6.58 -11.87 11.15
C MET A 232 7.76 -12.81 11.44
N GLU A 233 8.21 -12.86 12.70
CA GLU A 233 9.29 -13.77 13.12
C GLU A 233 8.89 -15.24 13.01
N GLU A 234 7.64 -15.58 13.33
CA GLU A 234 7.13 -16.95 13.18
C GLU A 234 7.16 -17.39 11.71
N ASN A 235 6.71 -16.52 10.81
CA ASN A 235 6.82 -16.80 9.38
C ASN A 235 8.27 -16.85 8.89
N PHE A 236 9.15 -15.99 9.44
CA PHE A 236 10.58 -16.06 9.16
C PHE A 236 11.17 -17.42 9.55
N ARG A 237 10.73 -18.03 10.66
CA ARG A 237 11.22 -19.33 11.12
C ARG A 237 10.57 -20.49 10.38
N GLN A 238 9.24 -20.52 10.30
CA GLN A 238 8.47 -21.70 9.92
C GLN A 238 7.85 -21.66 8.52
N ASN A 239 7.87 -20.49 7.86
CA ASN A 239 7.23 -20.27 6.56
C ASN A 239 5.73 -20.67 6.57
N ILE A 240 4.97 -20.04 7.46
CA ILE A 240 3.56 -20.35 7.76
C ILE A 240 2.56 -19.60 6.87
N TYR A 241 3.02 -18.64 6.09
CA TYR A 241 2.17 -17.97 5.10
C TYR A 241 2.17 -18.75 3.79
N SER A 242 1.01 -18.74 3.13
CA SER A 242 0.85 -19.36 1.83
C SER A 242 1.74 -18.67 0.79
N SER A 243 2.44 -19.45 -0.03
CA SER A 243 3.22 -18.96 -1.16
C SER A 243 2.35 -18.61 -2.38
N ALA A 244 1.03 -18.84 -2.29
CA ALA A 244 0.11 -18.60 -3.39
C ALA A 244 -0.14 -17.08 -3.57
N MET A 245 0.42 -16.53 -4.64
CA MET A 245 -0.11 -15.54 -5.59
C MET A 245 -0.87 -14.25 -5.19
N ALA A 246 -1.29 -13.95 -3.94
CA ALA A 246 -2.12 -12.74 -3.72
C ALA A 246 -1.79 -11.87 -2.49
N GLY A 247 -1.17 -12.41 -1.44
CA GLY A 247 -0.87 -11.64 -0.22
C GLY A 247 0.60 -11.28 -0.11
N GLY A 248 0.92 -9.99 0.00
CA GLY A 248 2.26 -9.60 0.45
C GLY A 248 2.55 -10.13 1.85
N VAL A 249 3.83 -10.24 2.21
CA VAL A 249 4.28 -10.73 3.53
C VAL A 249 3.71 -9.91 4.70
N ALA A 250 3.25 -8.69 4.43
CA ALA A 250 2.63 -7.79 5.39
C ALA A 250 1.13 -8.06 5.67
N THR A 251 0.40 -8.79 4.83
CA THR A 251 -1.04 -9.00 5.06
C THR A 251 -1.33 -10.06 6.14
N PRO A 252 -0.73 -11.26 6.09
CA PRO A 252 -1.06 -12.32 7.05
C PRO A 252 -0.90 -11.95 8.54
N PRO A 253 0.14 -11.23 8.99
CA PRO A 253 0.22 -10.79 10.40
C PRO A 253 -1.00 -9.99 10.84
N MET A 254 -1.48 -9.07 9.99
CA MET A 254 -2.66 -8.24 10.28
C MET A 254 -3.91 -9.11 10.36
N LEU A 255 -4.10 -10.03 9.41
CA LEU A 255 -5.23 -10.97 9.42
C LEU A 255 -5.26 -11.78 10.73
N ILE A 256 -4.12 -12.34 11.14
CA ILE A 256 -4.04 -13.16 12.36
C ILE A 256 -4.34 -12.32 13.61
N VAL A 257 -3.71 -11.15 13.75
CA VAL A 257 -3.84 -10.33 14.98
C VAL A 257 -5.23 -9.73 15.13
N PHE A 258 -5.88 -9.37 14.02
CA PHE A 258 -7.22 -8.78 14.03
C PHE A 258 -8.34 -9.78 13.79
N HIS A 259 -8.08 -11.07 13.61
CA HIS A 259 -9.15 -12.08 13.41
C HIS A 259 -10.20 -11.98 14.54
N GLY A 260 -11.45 -11.75 14.14
CA GLY A 260 -12.59 -11.55 15.06
C GLY A 260 -12.54 -10.29 15.95
N LYS A 261 -11.57 -9.39 15.77
CA LYS A 261 -11.28 -8.26 16.68
C LYS A 261 -11.16 -6.92 15.95
N TYR A 262 -11.99 -6.70 14.94
CA TYR A 262 -12.05 -5.44 14.20
C TYR A 262 -13.49 -5.00 13.93
N THR A 263 -13.66 -3.70 13.72
CA THR A 263 -14.95 -3.13 13.33
C THR A 263 -15.09 -3.19 11.81
N THR A 264 -16.17 -3.76 11.30
CA THR A 264 -16.40 -3.81 9.85
C THR A 264 -16.71 -2.43 9.30
N LEU A 265 -15.99 -2.02 8.25
CA LEU A 265 -16.31 -0.83 7.45
C LEU A 265 -17.36 -1.17 6.39
N ASP A 266 -18.15 -0.17 6.01
CA ASP A 266 -18.99 -0.25 4.81
C ASP A 266 -18.11 -0.59 3.59
N PRO A 267 -18.47 -1.58 2.75
CA PRO A 267 -17.71 -1.95 1.56
C PRO A 267 -17.44 -0.80 0.59
N LEU A 268 -18.30 0.23 0.56
CA LEU A 268 -18.11 1.41 -0.29
C LEU A 268 -16.90 2.27 0.13
N TRP A 269 -16.42 2.13 1.38
CA TRP A 269 -15.15 2.73 1.84
C TRP A 269 -13.91 1.98 1.36
N HIS A 270 -14.06 0.87 0.64
CA HIS A 270 -12.92 0.11 0.12
C HIS A 270 -13.26 -0.73 -1.12
N VAL A 271 -13.78 -0.10 -2.18
CA VAL A 271 -13.98 -0.76 -3.47
C VAL A 271 -12.62 -1.08 -4.08
N ARG A 272 -12.31 -2.37 -4.16
CA ARG A 272 -10.95 -2.90 -4.37
C ARG A 272 -10.87 -3.82 -5.59
N HIS A 273 -9.68 -4.33 -5.84
CA HIS A 273 -9.31 -5.23 -6.95
C HIS A 273 -9.28 -4.59 -8.34
N LEU A 274 -9.32 -3.26 -8.41
CA LEU A 274 -9.15 -2.54 -9.68
C LEU A 274 -7.78 -2.79 -10.30
N GLY A 275 -6.78 -3.17 -9.49
CA GLY A 275 -5.43 -3.47 -9.98
C GLY A 275 -5.15 -4.96 -10.22
N TRP A 276 -6.15 -5.84 -10.10
CA TRP A 276 -5.91 -7.28 -10.14
C TRP A 276 -5.79 -7.87 -11.55
N SER A 277 -6.56 -7.32 -12.49
CA SER A 277 -6.59 -7.73 -13.89
C SER A 277 -6.82 -6.50 -14.77
N PRO A 278 -6.28 -6.44 -16.00
CA PRO A 278 -6.61 -5.38 -16.96
C PRO A 278 -8.09 -5.40 -17.39
N ASP A 279 -8.84 -6.44 -17.04
CA ASP A 279 -10.26 -6.62 -17.34
C ASP A 279 -11.16 -6.53 -16.10
N ALA A 280 -10.62 -6.21 -14.92
CA ALA A 280 -11.37 -6.09 -13.67
C ALA A 280 -12.32 -4.88 -13.69
N ARG A 281 -13.53 -5.03 -14.22
CA ARG A 281 -14.50 -3.93 -14.34
C ARG A 281 -15.59 -4.01 -13.30
N TYR A 282 -15.84 -2.88 -12.65
CA TYR A 282 -17.04 -2.65 -11.86
C TYR A 282 -18.09 -1.95 -12.72
N PRO A 283 -19.39 -2.16 -12.43
CA PRO A 283 -20.44 -1.31 -12.97
C PRO A 283 -20.21 0.14 -12.58
N GLU A 284 -20.52 1.06 -13.51
CA GLU A 284 -20.36 2.50 -13.29
C GLU A 284 -21.14 2.99 -12.06
N SER A 285 -22.31 2.41 -11.77
CA SER A 285 -23.09 2.74 -10.57
C SER A 285 -22.31 2.50 -9.28
N ILE A 286 -21.58 1.39 -9.18
CA ILE A 286 -20.74 1.09 -8.01
C ILE A 286 -19.57 2.08 -7.93
N LEU A 287 -18.95 2.43 -9.07
CA LEU A 287 -17.85 3.39 -9.10
C LEU A 287 -18.29 4.79 -8.65
N GLN A 288 -19.52 5.19 -8.97
CA GLN A 288 -20.10 6.48 -8.56
C GLN A 288 -20.49 6.50 -7.08
N GLU A 289 -21.01 5.39 -6.55
CA GLU A 289 -21.39 5.27 -5.14
C GLU A 289 -20.18 5.06 -4.21
N ALA A 290 -19.08 4.52 -4.73
CA ALA A 290 -17.89 4.23 -3.95
C ALA A 290 -17.31 5.48 -3.28
N HIS A 291 -17.09 5.42 -1.97
CA HIS A 291 -16.35 6.45 -1.25
C HIS A 291 -14.84 6.33 -1.46
N LEU A 292 -14.34 5.14 -1.77
CA LEU A 292 -12.93 4.90 -2.05
C LEU A 292 -12.75 3.75 -3.04
N LEU A 293 -11.91 3.98 -4.06
CA LEU A 293 -11.47 3.06 -5.09
C LEU A 293 -10.01 2.65 -4.86
N HIS A 294 -9.64 1.39 -5.04
CA HIS A 294 -8.30 0.87 -4.75
C HIS A 294 -7.80 -0.04 -5.88
N TRP A 295 -6.68 0.34 -6.51
CA TRP A 295 -5.98 -0.44 -7.53
C TRP A 295 -4.98 -1.43 -6.90
N ASN A 296 -5.39 -2.17 -5.87
CA ASN A 296 -4.57 -3.22 -5.28
C ASN A 296 -4.33 -4.34 -6.29
N GLY A 297 -3.06 -4.63 -6.55
CA GLY A 297 -2.61 -5.61 -7.53
C GLY A 297 -1.52 -5.04 -8.44
N PRO A 298 -1.07 -5.82 -9.44
CA PRO A 298 0.04 -5.43 -10.30
C PRO A 298 -0.33 -4.39 -11.38
N PHE A 299 -1.60 -4.30 -11.79
CA PHE A 299 -2.04 -3.40 -12.86
C PHE A 299 -2.34 -2.01 -12.30
N LYS A 300 -1.40 -1.09 -12.45
CA LYS A 300 -1.50 0.25 -11.86
C LYS A 300 -2.02 1.28 -12.87
N PRO A 301 -2.86 2.22 -12.45
CA PRO A 301 -3.52 3.18 -13.35
C PRO A 301 -2.57 4.25 -13.92
N TRP A 302 -1.35 4.35 -13.40
CA TRP A 302 -0.28 5.15 -13.98
C TRP A 302 0.55 4.41 -15.05
N ASN A 303 0.29 3.11 -15.22
CA ASN A 303 0.86 2.25 -16.25
C ASN A 303 -0.24 1.75 -17.22
N TYR A 304 0.17 0.98 -18.22
CA TYR A 304 -0.73 0.26 -19.11
C TYR A 304 -0.32 -1.22 -19.19
N PRO A 305 -1.26 -2.19 -19.21
CA PRO A 305 -2.71 -2.01 -19.15
C PRO A 305 -3.24 -1.80 -17.71
N ALA A 306 -4.36 -1.07 -17.58
CA ALA A 306 -5.12 -0.96 -16.33
C ALA A 306 -6.57 -0.52 -16.63
N VAL A 307 -7.48 -0.79 -15.69
CA VAL A 307 -8.90 -0.41 -15.78
C VAL A 307 -9.16 1.00 -15.25
N HIS A 308 -10.21 1.64 -15.77
CA HIS A 308 -10.72 2.95 -15.33
C HIS A 308 -9.62 4.04 -15.29
N LEU A 309 -8.77 4.07 -16.32
CA LEU A 309 -7.70 5.06 -16.46
C LEU A 309 -8.24 6.50 -16.42
N ASP A 310 -9.42 6.72 -16.99
CA ASP A 310 -10.10 8.01 -17.01
C ASP A 310 -10.46 8.49 -15.60
N LEU A 311 -10.87 7.59 -14.69
CA LEU A 311 -11.12 7.93 -13.30
C LEU A 311 -9.83 8.40 -12.63
N TRP A 312 -8.71 7.68 -12.82
CA TRP A 312 -7.42 8.08 -12.25
C TRP A 312 -6.91 9.40 -12.80
N GLU A 313 -7.03 9.62 -14.11
CA GLU A 313 -6.52 10.82 -14.79
C GLU A 313 -7.20 12.11 -14.36
N ARG A 314 -8.51 12.08 -14.03
CA ARG A 314 -9.20 13.22 -13.37
C ARG A 314 -8.44 13.67 -12.11
N TRP A 315 -7.77 12.73 -11.46
CA TRP A 315 -6.97 12.91 -10.25
C TRP A 315 -5.48 12.69 -10.51
N PHE A 316 -4.97 12.97 -11.70
CA PHE A 316 -3.52 13.02 -11.92
C PHE A 316 -3.01 14.46 -11.79
N ILE A 317 -1.87 14.68 -11.12
CA ILE A 317 -1.13 15.94 -11.15
C ILE A 317 0.17 15.66 -11.92
N PRO A 318 0.47 16.42 -12.98
CA PRO A 318 1.75 16.28 -13.67
C PRO A 318 2.93 16.47 -12.73
N ASP A 319 3.98 15.66 -12.89
CA ASP A 319 5.22 15.81 -12.13
C ASP A 319 5.88 17.16 -12.51
N PRO A 320 6.08 18.09 -11.56
CA PRO A 320 6.65 19.40 -11.86
C PRO A 320 8.10 19.31 -12.37
N SER A 321 8.79 18.21 -12.08
CA SER A 321 10.14 17.95 -12.62
C SER A 321 10.14 17.47 -14.08
N GLY A 322 8.97 17.11 -14.63
CA GLY A 322 8.84 16.48 -15.95
C GLY A 322 9.46 15.08 -16.05
N SER A 323 10.00 14.53 -14.96
CA SER A 323 10.68 13.22 -14.96
C SER A 323 9.71 12.02 -14.97
N PHE A 324 8.41 12.27 -14.80
CA PHE A 324 7.38 11.26 -14.85
C PHE A 324 6.22 11.68 -15.76
N SER A 325 5.76 10.72 -16.57
CA SER A 325 4.55 10.82 -17.38
C SER A 325 3.77 9.51 -17.30
N LEU A 326 2.46 9.59 -17.51
CA LEU A 326 1.60 8.43 -17.55
C LEU A 326 1.93 7.58 -18.79
N VAL A 327 2.04 6.26 -18.62
CA VAL A 327 2.18 5.35 -19.76
C VAL A 327 0.80 5.06 -20.32
N ARG A 328 0.59 5.38 -21.60
CA ARG A 328 -0.67 5.16 -22.33
C ARG A 328 -0.38 4.44 -23.64
N PRO A 329 -1.34 3.66 -24.16
CA PRO A 329 -1.22 3.18 -25.53
C PRO A 329 -1.15 4.38 -26.45
N ASP A 330 -0.27 4.34 -27.44
CA ASP A 330 -0.23 5.37 -28.49
C ASP A 330 -1.64 5.45 -29.10
N GLY A 331 -2.27 6.60 -28.98
CA GLY A 331 -3.50 6.85 -29.72
C GLY A 331 -3.17 6.86 -31.20
N ASP A 332 -3.94 6.15 -32.01
CA ASP A 332 -4.03 6.47 -33.44
C ASP A 332 -4.42 7.95 -33.53
N SER A 333 -3.40 8.78 -33.82
CA SER A 333 -3.47 10.23 -33.94
C SER A 333 -4.32 10.68 -35.12
#